data_AF-A0A7V9G224-F1
#
_entry.id   AF-A0A7V9G224-F1
#
_cell.length_a   1.000
_cell.length_b   1.000
_cell.length_c   1.000
_cell.angle_alpha   90.00
_cell.angle_beta   90.00
_cell.angle_gamma   90.00
#
_symmetry.space_group_name_H-M   'P 1'
#
loop_
_entity.id
_entity.type
_entity.pdbx_description
1 polymer ?
#
loop_
_entity_poly.entity_id
_entity_poly.type
_entity_poly.pdbx_seq_one_letter_code
_entity_poly.pdbx_strand_id
1 'polypeptide(L)'
;MATDTREDRLEEIFGPVCESARCTRAGRRTLEEVTELAVEIAREGREGRKIGTLFVVGDVEEVLARSRSLLLDPLYGHPAELRHVGRADF
;
A
#
# COMPACT_ATOMS: atom_id res chain seq x y z
N MET A 1 -29.54 -10.59 5.70
CA MET A 1 -28.41 -11.45 5.28
C MET A 1 -27.64 -10.73 4.17
N ALA A 2 -27.00 -9.61 4.49
CA ALA A 2 -26.22 -8.83 3.52
C ALA A 2 -24.83 -8.62 4.13
N THR A 3 -23.93 -9.56 3.87
CA THR A 3 -22.51 -9.48 4.27
C THR A 3 -21.62 -9.41 3.03
N ASP A 4 -22.18 -8.95 1.92
CA ASP A 4 -21.60 -9.01 0.58
C ASP A 4 -21.60 -7.59 -0.02
N THR A 5 -20.45 -6.91 0.01
CA THR A 5 -20.28 -5.64 -0.74
C THR A 5 -18.82 -5.21 -0.91
N ARG A 6 -17.95 -5.42 0.10
CA ARG A 6 -16.53 -4.99 0.02
C ARG A 6 -15.63 -6.09 -0.54
N GLU A 7 -15.72 -7.32 -0.03
CA GLU A 7 -14.87 -8.43 -0.49
C GLU A 7 -15.13 -8.73 -1.97
N ASP A 8 -16.40 -8.84 -2.37
CA ASP A 8 -16.80 -9.09 -3.76
C ASP A 8 -16.32 -7.99 -4.72
N ARG A 9 -16.37 -6.72 -4.30
CA ARG A 9 -15.87 -5.60 -5.09
C ARG A 9 -14.34 -5.62 -5.21
N LEU A 10 -13.63 -5.98 -4.15
CA LEU A 10 -12.18 -6.14 -4.19
C LEU A 10 -11.79 -7.31 -5.09
N GLU A 11 -12.55 -8.40 -5.07
CA GLU A 11 -12.33 -9.54 -5.96
C GLU A 11 -12.56 -9.16 -7.43
N GLU A 12 -13.60 -8.38 -7.74
CA GLU A 12 -13.86 -7.88 -9.10
C GLU A 12 -12.70 -7.00 -9.62
N ILE A 13 -12.14 -6.14 -8.77
CA ILE A 13 -11.07 -5.20 -9.16
C ILE A 13 -9.71 -5.90 -9.23
N PHE A 14 -9.34 -6.62 -8.17
CA PHE A 14 -7.99 -7.15 -8.00
C PHE A 14 -7.83 -8.60 -8.46
N GLY A 15 -8.91 -9.38 -8.58
CA GLY A 15 -8.88 -10.77 -9.03
C GLY A 15 -8.19 -10.94 -10.38
N PRO A 16 -8.63 -10.23 -11.45
CA PRO A 16 -7.99 -10.32 -12.78
C PRO A 16 -6.52 -9.86 -12.78
N VAL A 17 -6.21 -8.83 -11.97
CA VAL A 17 -4.84 -8.32 -11.82
C VAL A 17 -3.97 -9.37 -11.13
N CYS A 18 -4.48 -10.00 -10.07
CA CYS A 18 -3.75 -11.00 -9.32
C CYS A 18 -3.56 -12.31 -10.09
N GLU A 19 -4.52 -12.69 -10.93
CA GLU A 19 -4.41 -13.84 -11.83
C GLU A 19 -3.29 -13.61 -12.86
N SER A 20 -3.33 -12.46 -13.54
CA SER A 20 -2.33 -12.12 -14.56
C SER A 20 -0.92 -11.91 -13.98
N ALA A 21 -0.81 -11.22 -12.84
CA ALA A 21 0.45 -10.95 -12.16
C ALA A 21 0.94 -12.11 -11.27
N ARG A 22 0.14 -13.17 -11.12
CA ARG A 22 0.42 -14.34 -10.26
C ARG A 22 0.75 -13.92 -8.82
N CYS A 23 -0.10 -13.09 -8.25
CA CYS A 23 0.13 -12.55 -6.89
C CYS A 23 0.08 -13.65 -5.83
N THR A 24 0.94 -13.52 -4.81
CA THR A 24 0.75 -14.23 -3.55
C THR A 24 -0.42 -13.60 -2.78
N ARG A 25 -0.99 -14.33 -1.82
CA ARG A 25 -2.03 -13.78 -0.94
C ARG A 25 -1.57 -12.49 -0.22
N ALA A 26 -0.33 -12.48 0.24
CA ALA A 26 0.28 -11.31 0.86
C ALA A 26 0.42 -10.15 -0.14
N GLY A 27 0.90 -10.43 -1.36
CA GLY A 27 1.03 -9.44 -2.43
C GLY A 27 -0.31 -8.81 -2.82
N ARG A 28 -1.37 -9.62 -2.94
CA ARG A 28 -2.73 -9.11 -3.18
C ARG A 28 -3.16 -8.14 -2.09
N ARG A 29 -3.03 -8.54 -0.81
CA ARG A 29 -3.40 -7.69 0.32
C ARG A 29 -2.61 -6.37 0.31
N THR A 30 -1.30 -6.42 0.07
CA THR A 30 -0.49 -5.21 -0.04
C THR A 30 -0.96 -4.29 -1.17
N LEU A 31 -1.33 -4.84 -2.34
CA LEU A 31 -1.86 -4.05 -3.45
C LEU A 31 -3.18 -3.37 -3.10
N GLU A 32 -4.09 -4.08 -2.41
CA GLU A 32 -5.37 -3.52 -1.95
C GLU A 32 -5.14 -2.32 -1.02
N GLU A 33 -4.34 -2.50 0.03
CA GLU A 33 -4.06 -1.46 1.04
C GLU A 33 -3.32 -0.26 0.41
N VAL A 34 -2.32 -0.50 -0.44
CA VAL A 34 -1.56 0.57 -1.10
C VAL A 34 -2.43 1.33 -2.11
N THR A 35 -3.35 0.64 -2.80
CA THR A 35 -4.26 1.31 -3.74
C THR A 35 -5.27 2.19 -3.01
N GLU A 36 -5.81 1.73 -1.88
CA GLU A 36 -6.68 2.53 -1.02
C GLU A 36 -5.94 3.79 -0.54
N LEU A 37 -4.73 3.64 -0.01
CA LEU A 37 -3.87 4.76 0.39
C LEU A 37 -3.55 5.70 -0.78
N ALA A 38 -3.30 5.17 -1.98
CA ALA A 38 -3.04 5.99 -3.15
C ALA A 38 -4.24 6.87 -3.52
N VAL A 39 -5.47 6.35 -3.40
CA VAL A 39 -6.71 7.12 -3.61
C VAL A 39 -6.87 8.21 -2.54
N GLU A 40 -6.59 7.89 -1.28
CA GLU A 40 -6.61 8.87 -0.19
C GLU A 40 -5.61 10.01 -0.43
N ILE A 41 -4.36 9.69 -0.75
CA ILE A 41 -3.33 10.69 -1.09
C ILE A 41 -3.73 11.49 -2.33
N ALA A 42 -4.33 10.86 -3.35
CA ALA A 42 -4.81 11.58 -4.52
C ALA A 42 -5.94 12.57 -4.16
N ARG A 43 -6.82 12.21 -3.22
CA ARG A 43 -7.95 13.02 -2.76
C ARG A 43 -7.54 14.12 -1.78
N GLU A 44 -6.60 13.88 -0.90
CA GLU A 44 -6.21 14.81 0.17
C GLU A 44 -4.98 15.63 -0.21
N GLY A 45 -4.00 14.98 -0.83
CA GLY A 45 -2.69 15.57 -1.10
C GLY A 45 -1.88 15.78 0.17
N ARG A 46 -0.67 16.33 0.02
CA ARG A 46 0.17 16.69 1.17
C ARG A 46 -0.16 18.12 1.60
N GLU A 47 -0.61 18.31 2.83
CA GLU A 47 -0.99 19.63 3.36
C GLU A 47 -2.04 20.33 2.46
N GLY A 48 -2.98 19.55 1.90
CA GLY A 48 -4.02 20.03 0.99
C GLY A 48 -3.56 20.28 -0.45
N ARG A 49 -2.29 20.03 -0.79
CA ARG A 49 -1.74 20.20 -2.15
C ARG A 49 -1.60 18.86 -2.86
N LYS A 50 -2.05 18.81 -4.12
CA LYS A 50 -1.89 17.61 -4.97
C LYS A 50 -0.40 17.41 -5.29
N ILE A 51 0.12 16.24 -4.97
CA ILE A 51 1.50 15.86 -5.26
C ILE A 51 1.49 14.48 -5.89
N GLY A 52 2.25 14.31 -6.98
CA GLY A 52 2.49 13.01 -7.57
C GLY A 52 3.18 12.09 -6.57
N THR A 53 2.65 10.89 -6.38
CA THR A 53 3.14 9.93 -5.38
C THR A 53 3.51 8.63 -6.08
N LEU A 54 4.67 8.08 -5.73
CA LEU A 54 5.17 6.80 -6.24
C LEU A 54 5.21 5.80 -5.09
N PHE A 55 4.64 4.62 -5.33
CA PHE A 55 4.78 3.45 -4.47
C PHE A 55 5.67 2.41 -5.16
N VAL A 56 6.54 1.77 -4.39
CA VAL A 56 7.35 0.64 -4.85
C VAL A 56 7.00 -0.57 -3.99
N VAL A 57 6.51 -1.63 -4.62
CA VAL A 57 6.15 -2.89 -3.98
C VAL A 57 7.10 -3.97 -4.48
N GLY A 58 7.83 -4.60 -3.58
CA GLY A 58 8.85 -5.59 -3.92
C GLY A 58 9.59 -6.08 -2.69
N ASP A 59 10.80 -6.62 -2.91
CA ASP A 59 11.69 -7.04 -1.83
C ASP A 59 12.23 -5.82 -1.08
N VAL A 60 11.81 -5.68 0.18
CA VAL A 60 12.14 -4.52 1.02
C VAL A 60 13.64 -4.40 1.28
N GLU A 61 14.34 -5.52 1.47
CA GLU A 61 15.77 -5.52 1.77
C GLU A 61 16.57 -5.06 0.54
N GLU A 62 16.22 -5.58 -0.64
CA GLU A 62 16.85 -5.18 -1.90
C GLU A 62 16.54 -3.73 -2.30
N VAL A 63 15.35 -3.22 -1.97
CA VAL A 63 14.99 -1.80 -2.18
C VAL A 63 15.79 -0.90 -1.25
N LEU A 64 15.87 -1.24 0.04
CA LEU A 64 16.61 -0.44 1.03
C LEU A 64 18.13 -0.51 0.79
N ALA A 65 18.65 -1.62 0.26
CA ALA A 65 20.06 -1.71 -0.13
C ALA A 65 20.45 -0.76 -1.28
N ARG A 66 19.49 -0.35 -2.12
CA ARG A 66 19.71 0.49 -3.31
C ARG A 66 19.14 1.90 -3.19
N SER A 67 18.46 2.21 -2.10
CA SER A 67 17.81 3.50 -1.89
C SER A 67 18.09 4.06 -0.50
N ARG A 68 17.94 5.37 -0.35
CA ARG A 68 18.07 6.06 0.94
C ARG A 68 17.10 7.22 1.00
N SER A 69 16.56 7.49 2.18
CA SER A 69 15.73 8.66 2.42
C SER A 69 16.52 9.93 2.15
N LEU A 70 15.90 10.89 1.44
CA LEU A 70 16.55 12.16 1.09
C LEU A 70 16.68 13.10 2.31
N LEU A 71 15.71 13.01 3.22
CA LEU A 71 15.65 13.78 4.46
C LEU A 71 15.53 12.80 5.64
N LEU A 72 14.58 13.02 6.54
CA LEU A 72 14.25 12.11 7.62
C LEU A 72 13.43 10.93 7.09
N ASP A 73 13.77 9.72 7.51
CA ASP A 73 12.87 8.57 7.42
C ASP A 73 11.88 8.64 8.60
N PRO A 74 10.58 8.94 8.35
CA PRO A 74 9.59 9.06 9.42
C PRO A 74 9.32 7.72 10.13
N LEU A 75 9.73 6.58 9.56
CA LEU A 75 9.52 5.25 10.12
C LEU A 75 10.75 4.70 10.85
N TYR A 76 11.88 5.42 10.82
CA TYR A 76 13.12 4.96 11.45
C TYR A 76 12.97 4.75 12.96
N GLY A 77 13.42 3.59 13.46
CA GLY A 77 13.38 3.24 14.88
C GLY A 77 12.06 2.65 15.39
N HIS A 78 10.97 2.70 14.61
CA HIS A 78 9.69 2.09 15.01
C HIS A 78 9.71 0.56 14.90
N PRO A 79 8.99 -0.21 15.72
CA PRO A 79 8.85 -1.65 15.54
C PRO A 79 8.26 -2.01 14.16
N ALA A 80 8.68 -3.14 13.58
CA ALA A 80 8.24 -3.56 12.25
C ALA A 80 6.72 -3.73 12.14
N GLU A 81 6.08 -4.13 13.23
CA GLU A 81 4.64 -4.36 13.31
C GLU A 81 3.83 -3.06 13.20
N LEU A 82 4.43 -1.92 13.55
CA LEU A 82 3.82 -0.60 13.41
C LEU A 82 4.00 -0.02 12.01
N ARG A 83 5.03 -0.46 11.27
CA ARG A 83 5.32 0.04 9.91
C ARG A 83 4.49 -0.65 8.81
N HIS A 84 3.52 -1.48 9.19
CA HIS A 84 2.74 -2.27 8.25
C HIS A 84 1.59 -1.43 7.68
N VAL A 85 1.48 -1.34 6.35
CA VAL A 85 0.52 -0.46 5.65
C VAL A 85 -0.94 -0.59 6.09
N GLY A 86 -1.41 -1.80 6.43
CA GLY A 86 -2.78 -2.01 6.94
C GLY A 86 -3.03 -1.57 8.40
N ARG A 87 -2.11 -0.83 9.03
CA ARG A 87 -2.29 -0.24 10.37
C ARG A 87 -2.66 1.24 10.19
N ALA A 88 -3.89 1.60 10.51
CA ALA A 88 -4.34 3.00 10.43
C ALA A 88 -3.82 3.88 11.58
N ASP A 89 -3.38 3.26 12.67
CA ASP A 89 -2.95 3.95 13.89
C ASP A 89 -1.52 4.54 13.78
N PHE A 90 -0.84 4.33 12.65
CA PHE A 90 0.55 4.69 12.44
C PHE A 90 0.83 5.22 11.03
#